data_AF-A0A816AA58-F1
#
_entry.id   AF-A0A816AA58-F1
#
_cell.length_a   1.000
_cell.length_b   1.000
_cell.length_c   1.000
_cell.angle_alpha   90.00
_cell.angle_beta   90.00
_cell.angle_gamma   90.00
#
_symmetry.space_group_name_H-M   'P 1'
#
loop_
_entity.id
_entity.type
_entity.pdbx_description
1 polymer ?
#
loop_
_entity_poly.entity_id
_entity_poly.type
_entity_poly.pdbx_seq_one_letter_code
_entity_poly.pdbx_strand_id
1 'polypeptide(L)'
;MKDSVELQKKNHHSWFEWAQLFIYLSIPVVIIIYTVIQNNNDISIAEKNRRQDLEIDERRHKQDIELAEQRRQQDIFLAAEQQEEDILLNYFNSLGKLLEKHGVNLNETAVGRRIGRFTTLAALNQLNSKRKTLVIVSLIENTLLTIQKDRYPTISLSSANLTGLNLTGKFQLSKQIECVSLDATILTNASFQDAQFWSWSFKNSYLINSDFSSSNGLSIACLDGSSLYSVNFADSTLDGANAFSRVFHLSTSVCNLSLPGNFTRPTKTSCTSAASISNIGNK
;
A
#
# COMPACT_ATOMS: atom_id res chain seq x y z
N MET A 1 -44.51 -63.39 -110.30
CA MET A 1 -43.17 -63.09 -110.83
C MET A 1 -42.73 -61.78 -110.21
N LYS A 2 -41.85 -61.87 -109.19
CA LYS A 2 -41.01 -60.84 -108.54
C LYS A 2 -41.71 -59.58 -107.97
N ASP A 3 -41.89 -59.47 -106.66
CA ASP A 3 -40.91 -59.25 -105.57
C ASP A 3 -40.83 -57.76 -105.17
N SER A 4 -41.50 -57.48 -104.04
CA SER A 4 -41.01 -56.75 -102.87
C SER A 4 -40.16 -55.49 -103.04
N VAL A 5 -40.66 -54.36 -102.51
CA VAL A 5 -39.85 -53.45 -101.67
C VAL A 5 -40.75 -52.86 -100.57
N GLU A 6 -40.75 -53.54 -99.43
CA GLU A 6 -41.13 -53.00 -98.13
C GLU A 6 -39.88 -52.28 -97.58
N LEU A 7 -39.88 -50.94 -97.53
CA LEU A 7 -38.81 -50.18 -96.89
C LEU A 7 -39.33 -49.54 -95.60
N GLN A 8 -38.87 -50.16 -94.52
CA GLN A 8 -39.01 -49.76 -93.12
C GLN A 8 -38.80 -48.26 -92.91
N LYS A 9 -39.77 -47.62 -92.25
CA LYS A 9 -39.64 -46.32 -91.62
C LYS A 9 -38.67 -46.45 -90.43
N LYS A 10 -37.38 -46.35 -90.71
CA LYS A 10 -36.31 -46.38 -89.70
C LYS A 10 -36.30 -45.03 -88.98
N ASN A 11 -36.85 -44.99 -87.77
CA ASN A 11 -36.72 -43.87 -86.83
C ASN A 11 -35.25 -43.74 -86.43
N HIS A 12 -34.44 -43.10 -87.28
CA HIS A 12 -33.14 -42.59 -86.89
C HIS A 12 -33.40 -41.32 -86.07
N HIS A 13 -33.52 -41.47 -84.75
CA HIS A 13 -33.25 -40.32 -83.87
C HIS A 13 -31.83 -39.87 -84.20
N SER A 14 -31.75 -38.73 -84.87
CA SER A 14 -30.50 -38.11 -85.28
C SER A 14 -29.62 -37.99 -84.03
N TRP A 15 -28.35 -38.35 -84.13
CA TRP A 15 -27.38 -38.12 -83.03
C TRP A 15 -27.42 -36.65 -82.54
N PHE A 16 -27.87 -35.72 -83.39
CA PHE A 16 -28.17 -34.33 -83.03
C PHE A 16 -29.34 -34.16 -82.03
N GLU A 17 -30.38 -34.99 -82.04
CA GLU A 17 -31.47 -34.93 -81.06
C GLU A 17 -31.02 -35.45 -79.68
N TRP A 18 -30.20 -36.50 -79.66
CA TRP A 18 -29.54 -36.95 -78.43
C TRP A 18 -28.58 -35.89 -77.89
N ALA A 19 -27.79 -35.25 -78.75
CA ALA A 19 -26.93 -34.13 -78.37
C ALA A 19 -27.72 -32.94 -77.80
N GLN A 20 -28.87 -32.61 -78.39
CA GLN A 20 -29.75 -31.57 -77.85
C GLN A 20 -30.33 -31.94 -76.47
N LEU A 21 -30.73 -33.20 -76.26
CA LEU A 21 -31.17 -33.66 -74.93
C LEU A 21 -30.08 -33.57 -73.86
N PHE A 22 -28.83 -33.91 -74.18
CA PHE A 22 -27.71 -33.74 -73.25
C PHE A 22 -27.41 -32.28 -72.93
N ILE A 23 -27.56 -31.37 -73.89
CA ILE A 23 -27.43 -29.93 -73.66
C ILE A 23 -28.57 -29.42 -72.75
N TYR A 24 -29.81 -29.87 -72.97
CA TYR A 24 -30.94 -29.50 -72.12
C TYR A 24 -30.83 -30.08 -70.70
N LEU A 25 -30.21 -31.25 -70.53
CA LEU A 25 -30.00 -31.87 -69.21
C LEU A 25 -28.76 -31.31 -68.48
N SER A 26 -27.75 -30.83 -69.21
CA SER A 26 -26.52 -30.30 -68.59
C SER A 26 -26.74 -28.96 -67.90
N ILE A 27 -27.59 -28.09 -68.47
CA ILE A 27 -27.94 -26.79 -67.90
C ILE A 27 -28.48 -26.92 -66.46
N PRO A 28 -29.53 -27.72 -66.15
CA PRO A 28 -30.04 -27.87 -64.80
C PRO A 28 -29.02 -28.55 -63.86
N VAL A 29 -28.19 -29.47 -64.34
CA VAL A 29 -27.14 -30.10 -63.51
C VAL A 29 -26.07 -29.09 -63.11
N VAL A 30 -25.62 -28.23 -64.03
CA VAL A 30 -24.67 -27.16 -63.74
C VAL A 30 -25.25 -26.16 -62.74
N ILE A 31 -26.53 -25.80 -62.87
CA ILE A 31 -27.21 -24.94 -61.91
C ILE A 31 -27.25 -25.59 -60.52
N ILE A 32 -27.61 -26.88 -60.42
CA ILE A 32 -27.64 -27.60 -59.13
C ILE A 32 -26.25 -27.63 -58.49
N ILE A 33 -25.21 -27.98 -59.24
CA ILE A 33 -23.82 -28.02 -58.75
C ILE A 33 -23.38 -26.63 -58.27
N TYR A 34 -23.64 -25.60 -59.05
CA TYR A 34 -23.33 -24.22 -58.69
C TYR A 34 -24.06 -23.78 -57.42
N THR A 35 -25.34 -24.13 -57.30
CA THR A 35 -26.17 -23.80 -56.12
C THR A 35 -25.66 -24.50 -54.87
N VAL A 36 -25.25 -25.78 -54.98
CA VAL A 36 -24.68 -26.54 -53.85
C VAL A 36 -23.32 -25.98 -53.42
N ILE A 37 -22.46 -25.63 -54.37
CA ILE A 37 -21.15 -25.03 -54.07
C ILE A 37 -21.32 -23.67 -53.38
N GLN A 38 -22.20 -22.81 -53.90
CA GLN A 38 -22.48 -21.51 -53.29
C GLN A 38 -23.06 -21.66 -51.88
N ASN A 39 -24.08 -22.50 -51.70
CA ASN A 39 -24.69 -22.73 -50.39
C ASN A 39 -23.68 -23.23 -49.35
N ASN A 40 -22.76 -24.14 -49.72
CA ASN A 40 -21.72 -24.62 -48.81
C ASN A 40 -20.68 -23.52 -48.48
N ASN A 41 -20.30 -22.70 -49.46
CA ASN A 41 -19.41 -21.57 -49.22
C ASN A 41 -20.06 -20.54 -48.28
N ASP A 42 -21.34 -20.21 -48.49
CA ASP A 42 -22.10 -19.27 -47.68
C ASP A 42 -22.23 -19.74 -46.22
N ILE A 43 -22.52 -21.03 -46.00
CA ILE A 43 -22.57 -21.64 -44.66
C ILE A 43 -21.20 -21.53 -43.97
N SER A 44 -20.10 -21.85 -44.69
CA SER A 44 -18.76 -21.80 -44.11
C SER A 44 -18.32 -20.38 -43.71
N ILE A 45 -18.71 -19.37 -44.50
CA ILE A 45 -18.44 -17.96 -44.22
C ILE A 45 -19.26 -17.51 -43.00
N ALA A 46 -20.54 -17.88 -42.95
CA ALA A 46 -21.41 -17.57 -41.81
C ALA A 46 -20.89 -18.19 -40.51
N GLU A 47 -20.42 -19.44 -40.53
CA GLU A 47 -19.84 -20.10 -39.36
C GLU A 47 -18.55 -19.43 -38.90
N LYS A 48 -17.66 -19.06 -39.83
CA LYS A 48 -16.41 -18.38 -39.52
C LYS A 48 -16.67 -17.00 -38.89
N ASN A 49 -17.59 -16.23 -39.46
CA ASN A 49 -18.01 -14.95 -38.91
C ASN A 49 -18.59 -15.12 -37.49
N ARG A 50 -19.48 -16.10 -37.30
CA ARG A 50 -20.07 -16.40 -35.98
C ARG A 50 -19.01 -16.74 -34.92
N ARG A 51 -17.98 -17.52 -35.27
CA ARG A 51 -16.89 -17.83 -34.34
C ARG A 51 -16.07 -16.59 -33.99
N GLN A 52 -15.75 -15.77 -34.99
CA GLN A 52 -15.03 -14.52 -34.77
C GLN A 52 -15.83 -13.56 -33.89
N ASP A 53 -17.14 -13.46 -34.09
CA ASP A 53 -18.03 -12.64 -33.27
C ASP A 53 -18.05 -13.12 -31.82
N LEU A 54 -18.18 -14.44 -31.61
CA LEU A 54 -18.09 -15.05 -30.27
C LEU A 54 -16.74 -14.76 -29.59
N GLU A 55 -15.62 -14.88 -30.31
CA GLU A 55 -14.29 -14.58 -29.77
C GLU A 55 -14.10 -13.08 -29.46
N ILE A 56 -14.73 -12.19 -30.22
CA ILE A 56 -14.72 -10.75 -29.96
C ILE A 56 -15.56 -10.45 -28.71
N ASP A 57 -16.74 -11.03 -28.60
CA ASP A 57 -17.64 -10.83 -27.46
C ASP A 57 -17.05 -11.42 -26.17
N GLU A 58 -16.44 -12.61 -26.23
CA GLU A 58 -15.74 -13.19 -25.08
C GLU A 58 -14.57 -12.31 -24.64
N ARG A 59 -13.79 -11.76 -25.58
CA ARG A 59 -12.68 -10.85 -25.26
C ARG A 59 -13.20 -9.55 -24.64
N ARG A 60 -14.24 -8.96 -25.20
CA ARG A 60 -14.88 -7.75 -24.67
C ARG A 60 -15.41 -7.99 -23.25
N HIS A 61 -16.14 -9.08 -23.05
CA HIS A 61 -16.69 -9.43 -21.75
C HIS A 61 -15.60 -9.64 -20.69
N LYS A 62 -14.50 -10.32 -21.05
CA LYS A 62 -13.34 -10.46 -20.15
C LYS A 62 -12.70 -9.11 -19.82
N GLN A 63 -12.51 -8.26 -20.82
CA GLN A 63 -11.96 -6.93 -20.64
C GLN A 63 -12.87 -6.04 -19.77
N ASP A 64 -14.18 -6.12 -19.94
CA ASP A 64 -15.15 -5.36 -19.17
C ASP A 64 -15.17 -5.79 -17.70
N ILE A 65 -15.07 -7.10 -17.43
CA ILE A 65 -14.91 -7.62 -16.06
C ILE A 65 -13.62 -7.10 -15.44
N GLU A 66 -12.50 -7.19 -16.16
CA GLU A 66 -11.20 -6.74 -15.64
C GLU A 66 -11.21 -5.24 -15.34
N LEU A 67 -11.76 -4.44 -16.24
CA LEU A 67 -11.91 -3.00 -16.06
C LEU A 67 -12.83 -2.66 -14.89
N ALA A 68 -13.95 -3.37 -14.74
CA ALA A 68 -14.86 -3.19 -13.62
C ALA A 68 -14.19 -3.55 -12.28
N GLU A 69 -13.41 -4.63 -12.23
CA GLU A 69 -12.67 -5.01 -11.04
C GLU A 69 -11.57 -3.99 -10.69
N GLN A 70 -10.80 -3.53 -11.69
CA GLN A 70 -9.80 -2.48 -11.49
C GLN A 70 -10.42 -1.19 -10.94
N ARG A 71 -11.55 -0.75 -11.52
CA ARG A 71 -12.30 0.42 -11.02
C ARG A 71 -12.78 0.22 -9.59
N ARG A 72 -13.33 -0.94 -9.27
CA ARG A 72 -13.77 -1.27 -7.92
C ARG A 72 -12.62 -1.20 -6.91
N GLN A 73 -11.46 -1.76 -7.25
CA GLN A 73 -10.28 -1.69 -6.39
C GLN A 73 -9.80 -0.24 -6.22
N GLN A 74 -9.83 0.54 -7.30
CA GLN A 74 -9.51 1.97 -7.25
C GLN A 74 -10.49 2.75 -6.37
N ASP A 75 -11.79 2.50 -6.48
CA ASP A 75 -12.82 3.17 -5.68
C ASP A 75 -12.69 2.83 -4.20
N ILE A 76 -12.42 1.55 -3.87
CA ILE A 76 -12.14 1.11 -2.50
C ILE A 76 -10.90 1.84 -1.95
N PHE A 77 -9.83 1.92 -2.74
CA PHE A 77 -8.61 2.62 -2.36
C PHE A 77 -8.85 4.12 -2.14
N LEU A 78 -9.53 4.79 -3.06
CA LEU A 78 -9.86 6.21 -2.95
C LEU A 78 -10.75 6.51 -1.75
N ALA A 79 -11.75 5.66 -1.47
CA ALA A 79 -12.61 5.80 -0.31
C ALA A 79 -11.84 5.65 1.01
N ALA A 80 -10.92 4.67 1.10
CA ALA A 80 -10.07 4.50 2.26
C ALA A 80 -9.13 5.71 2.48
N GLU A 81 -8.52 6.22 1.41
CA GLU A 81 -7.68 7.41 1.47
C GLU A 81 -8.47 8.66 1.90
N GLN A 82 -9.69 8.84 1.39
CA GLN A 82 -10.58 9.93 1.80
C GLN A 82 -10.97 9.82 3.27
N GLN A 83 -11.33 8.62 3.75
CA GLN A 83 -11.67 8.39 5.15
C GLN A 83 -10.52 8.80 6.08
N GLU A 84 -9.29 8.40 5.77
CA GLU A 84 -8.13 8.78 6.56
C GLU A 84 -7.85 10.29 6.53
N GLU A 85 -8.05 10.93 5.38
CA GLU A 85 -7.94 12.39 5.24
C GLU A 85 -8.98 13.12 6.09
N ASP A 86 -10.23 12.66 6.07
CA ASP A 86 -11.30 13.21 6.90
C ASP A 86 -10.99 13.08 8.40
N ILE A 87 -10.43 11.94 8.82
CA ILE A 87 -9.98 11.74 10.21
C ILE A 87 -8.90 12.76 10.57
N LEU A 88 -7.92 12.97 9.70
CA LEU A 88 -6.83 13.91 9.92
C LEU A 88 -7.34 15.36 10.03
N LEU A 89 -8.21 15.79 9.11
CA LEU A 89 -8.79 17.12 9.11
C LEU A 89 -9.67 17.35 10.34
N ASN A 90 -10.50 16.38 10.69
CA ASN A 90 -11.32 16.45 11.90
C ASN A 90 -10.47 16.53 13.19
N TYR A 91 -9.36 15.78 13.23
CA TYR A 91 -8.40 15.87 14.32
C TYR A 91 -7.78 17.26 14.40
N PHE A 92 -7.26 17.82 13.30
CA PHE A 92 -6.65 19.15 13.30
C PHE A 92 -7.64 20.25 13.66
N ASN A 93 -8.89 20.16 13.18
CA ASN A 93 -9.96 21.07 13.59
C ASN A 93 -10.26 20.97 15.08
N SER A 94 -10.30 19.75 15.63
CA SER A 94 -10.53 19.53 17.06
C SER A 94 -9.37 20.05 17.92
N LEU A 95 -8.12 19.82 17.47
CA LEU A 95 -6.93 20.33 18.11
C LEU A 95 -6.91 21.86 18.07
N GLY A 96 -7.21 22.47 16.93
CA GLY A 96 -7.29 23.92 16.77
C GLY A 96 -8.29 24.55 17.73
N LYS A 97 -9.51 24.00 17.82
CA LYS A 97 -10.54 24.45 18.78
C LYS A 97 -10.08 24.30 20.23
N LEU A 98 -9.39 23.21 20.54
CA LEU A 98 -8.88 22.94 21.88
C LEU A 98 -7.76 23.92 22.27
N LEU A 99 -6.88 24.27 21.33
CA LEU A 99 -5.84 25.28 21.50
C LEU A 99 -6.41 26.71 21.56
N GLU A 100 -7.46 27.01 20.80
CA GLU A 100 -8.15 28.31 20.86
C GLU A 100 -8.82 28.52 22.23
N LYS A 101 -9.55 27.50 22.71
CA LYS A 101 -10.33 27.58 23.96
C LYS A 101 -9.46 27.67 25.22
N HIS A 102 -8.32 27.00 25.23
CA HIS A 102 -7.46 26.88 26.41
C HIS A 102 -6.11 27.60 26.26
N GLY A 103 -5.87 28.24 25.11
CA GLY A 103 -4.54 28.72 24.72
C GLY A 103 -3.55 27.58 24.47
N VAL A 104 -2.30 27.95 24.14
CA VAL A 104 -1.16 27.01 24.08
C VAL A 104 -0.92 26.36 25.47
N ASN A 105 -1.42 26.98 26.54
CA ASN A 105 -1.25 26.51 27.91
C ASN A 105 -2.33 25.50 28.36
N LEU A 106 -2.53 24.43 27.58
CA LEU A 106 -3.31 23.26 27.97
C LEU A 106 -2.85 22.65 29.32
N ASN A 107 -1.66 23.02 29.78
CA ASN A 107 -1.08 22.62 31.05
C ASN A 107 -1.84 23.16 32.28
N GLU A 108 -2.67 24.20 32.13
CA GLU A 108 -3.46 24.74 33.26
C GLU A 108 -4.69 23.89 33.59
N THR A 109 -5.21 23.12 32.62
CA THR A 109 -6.42 22.31 32.85
C THR A 109 -6.16 20.82 32.66
N ALA A 110 -6.36 20.05 33.72
CA ALA A 110 -6.26 18.58 33.65
C ALA A 110 -7.26 17.96 32.65
N VAL A 111 -8.38 18.65 32.40
CA VAL A 111 -9.38 18.25 31.40
C VAL A 111 -8.87 18.45 29.98
N GLY A 112 -8.28 19.61 29.66
CA GLY A 112 -7.73 19.89 28.33
C GLY A 112 -6.67 18.87 27.91
N ARG A 113 -5.74 18.51 28.81
CA ARG A 113 -4.73 17.47 28.53
C ARG A 113 -5.33 16.10 28.29
N ARG A 114 -6.37 15.72 29.05
CA ARG A 114 -7.06 14.43 28.88
C ARG A 114 -7.79 14.37 27.54
N ILE A 115 -8.49 15.44 27.17
CA ILE A 115 -9.18 15.54 25.88
C ILE A 115 -8.17 15.50 24.74
N GLY A 116 -7.12 16.35 24.80
CA GLY A 116 -6.07 16.38 23.79
C GLY A 116 -5.43 15.01 23.59
N ARG A 117 -5.00 14.36 24.68
CA ARG A 117 -4.48 12.98 24.62
C ARG A 117 -5.48 11.99 24.02
N PHE A 118 -6.73 12.00 24.48
CA PHE A 118 -7.76 11.11 23.97
C PHE A 118 -7.96 11.28 22.45
N THR A 119 -8.13 12.51 21.99
CA THR A 119 -8.34 12.82 20.57
C THR A 119 -7.13 12.46 19.72
N THR A 120 -5.92 12.73 20.22
CA THR A 120 -4.68 12.40 19.52
C THR A 120 -4.50 10.90 19.38
N LEU A 121 -4.70 10.12 20.45
CA LEU A 121 -4.57 8.67 20.38
C LEU A 121 -5.65 8.03 19.50
N ALA A 122 -6.88 8.53 19.56
CA ALA A 122 -7.98 8.05 18.72
C ALA A 122 -7.70 8.29 17.22
N ALA A 123 -7.13 9.45 16.87
CA ALA A 123 -6.72 9.76 15.51
C ALA A 123 -5.54 8.87 15.08
N LEU A 124 -4.46 8.82 15.86
CA LEU A 124 -3.27 8.03 15.53
C LEU A 124 -3.59 6.55 15.30
N ASN A 125 -4.54 5.96 16.04
CA ASN A 125 -4.90 4.55 15.85
C ASN A 125 -5.58 4.24 14.51
N GLN A 126 -6.15 5.24 13.83
CA GLN A 126 -6.88 5.06 12.57
C GLN A 126 -6.10 5.57 11.35
N LEU A 127 -5.03 6.33 11.56
CA LEU A 127 -4.24 6.92 10.48
C LEU A 127 -3.13 5.98 10.02
N ASN A 128 -2.82 6.00 8.73
CA ASN A 128 -1.60 5.37 8.23
C ASN A 128 -0.33 6.13 8.66
N SER A 129 0.84 5.53 8.41
CA SER A 129 2.14 6.06 8.85
C SER A 129 2.46 7.46 8.30
N LYS A 130 2.02 7.77 7.08
CA LYS A 130 2.22 9.10 6.47
C LYS A 130 1.43 10.16 7.22
N ARG A 131 0.17 9.89 7.57
CA ARG A 131 -0.67 10.85 8.29
C ARG A 131 -0.33 10.93 9.78
N LYS A 132 0.06 9.80 10.41
CA LYS A 132 0.68 9.81 11.76
C LYS A 132 1.87 10.75 11.83
N THR A 133 2.72 10.73 10.81
CA THR A 133 3.86 11.65 10.70
C THR A 133 3.42 13.11 10.74
N LEU A 134 2.37 13.48 9.98
CA LEU A 134 1.84 14.85 10.00
C LEU A 134 1.35 15.25 11.39
N VAL A 135 0.60 14.37 12.07
CA VAL A 135 0.14 14.61 13.44
C VAL A 135 1.32 14.83 14.39
N ILE A 136 2.33 13.96 14.35
CA ILE A 136 3.50 14.08 15.24
C ILE A 136 4.29 15.35 14.96
N VAL A 137 4.53 15.69 13.69
CA VAL A 137 5.20 16.94 13.29
C VAL A 137 4.44 18.14 13.84
N SER A 138 3.12 18.23 13.64
CA SER A 138 2.32 19.34 14.14
C SER A 138 2.32 19.44 15.67
N LEU A 139 2.30 18.31 16.38
CA LEU A 139 2.38 18.30 17.85
C LEU A 139 3.76 18.79 18.35
N ILE A 140 4.84 18.46 17.64
CA ILE A 140 6.20 18.96 17.95
C ILE A 140 6.29 20.46 17.68
N GLU A 141 5.83 20.92 16.52
CA GLU A 141 5.85 22.34 16.11
C GLU A 141 5.09 23.24 17.08
N ASN A 142 4.02 22.74 17.68
CA ASN A 142 3.22 23.44 18.68
C ASN A 142 3.68 23.18 20.13
N THR A 143 4.87 22.59 20.31
CA THR A 143 5.47 22.25 21.61
C THR A 143 4.57 21.41 22.54
N LEU A 144 3.66 20.63 21.95
CA LEU A 144 2.68 19.83 22.69
C LEU A 144 3.25 18.50 23.18
N LEU A 145 4.35 18.04 22.60
CA LEU A 145 5.08 16.83 23.05
C LEU A 145 6.24 17.15 23.97
N THR A 146 6.39 18.42 24.34
CA THR A 146 7.62 18.92 24.93
C THR A 146 7.54 18.92 26.46
N ILE A 147 8.58 18.42 27.11
CA ILE A 147 8.77 18.33 28.56
C ILE A 147 9.40 19.63 29.04
N GLN A 148 8.63 20.42 29.78
CA GLN A 148 9.11 21.65 30.41
C GLN A 148 9.57 21.40 31.84
N LYS A 149 10.82 21.79 32.15
CA LYS A 149 11.42 22.03 33.49
C LYS A 149 10.63 21.45 34.69
N ASP A 150 10.55 20.11 34.76
CA ASP A 150 9.91 19.30 35.81
C ASP A 150 8.43 18.88 35.59
N ARG A 151 7.93 18.86 34.35
CA ARG A 151 6.55 18.45 34.00
C ARG A 151 6.51 17.36 32.93
N TYR A 152 5.36 16.68 32.85
CA TYR A 152 5.01 15.80 31.73
C TYR A 152 4.72 16.61 30.46
N PRO A 153 4.83 16.00 29.26
CA PRO A 153 4.42 16.67 28.04
C PRO A 153 2.94 17.07 28.10
N THR A 154 2.60 18.18 27.46
CA THR A 154 1.23 18.70 27.37
C THR A 154 0.26 17.62 26.87
N ILE A 155 0.68 16.89 25.83
CA ILE A 155 0.01 15.71 25.31
C ILE A 155 0.97 14.52 25.41
N SER A 156 0.73 13.63 26.37
CA SER A 156 1.47 12.37 26.48
C SER A 156 1.02 11.38 25.41
N LEU A 157 1.98 10.87 24.64
CA LEU A 157 1.78 9.82 23.64
C LEU A 157 2.04 8.42 24.18
N SER A 158 2.16 8.24 25.49
CA SER A 158 2.40 6.91 26.06
C SER A 158 1.32 5.92 25.60
N SER A 159 1.77 4.77 25.12
CA SER A 159 1.01 3.69 24.46
C SER A 159 0.51 3.98 23.04
N ALA A 160 0.92 5.09 22.41
CA ALA A 160 0.58 5.36 21.01
C ALA A 160 1.25 4.36 20.07
N ASN A 161 0.49 3.84 19.10
CA ASN A 161 1.03 3.09 17.98
C ASN A 161 1.54 4.05 16.89
N LEU A 162 2.86 4.21 16.83
CA LEU A 162 3.59 5.01 15.84
C LEU A 162 4.44 4.11 14.92
N THR A 163 4.00 2.87 14.68
CA THR A 163 4.66 1.95 13.75
C THR A 163 4.81 2.59 12.36
N GLY A 164 6.02 2.53 11.80
CA GLY A 164 6.34 3.11 10.51
C GLY A 164 6.42 4.65 10.47
N LEU A 165 6.42 5.33 11.62
CA LEU A 165 6.61 6.77 11.70
C LEU A 165 7.86 7.20 10.93
N ASN A 166 7.76 8.25 10.12
CA ASN A 166 8.89 8.74 9.32
C ASN A 166 9.20 10.20 9.64
N LEU A 167 10.25 10.44 10.41
CA LEU A 167 10.77 11.77 10.73
C LEU A 167 12.12 12.05 10.06
N THR A 168 12.41 11.41 8.92
CA THR A 168 13.67 11.57 8.19
C THR A 168 13.92 13.03 7.82
N GLY A 169 15.08 13.56 8.22
CA GLY A 169 15.53 14.93 7.92
C GLY A 169 14.64 16.07 8.43
N LYS A 170 13.66 15.78 9.31
CA LYS A 170 12.54 16.71 9.56
C LYS A 170 12.76 17.77 10.63
N PHE A 171 13.84 17.76 11.42
CA PHE A 171 13.94 18.69 12.54
C PHE A 171 15.35 19.21 12.79
N GLN A 172 15.46 20.53 12.78
CA GLN A 172 16.49 21.29 13.48
C GLN A 172 15.83 22.03 14.63
N LEU A 173 15.62 21.36 15.77
CA LEU A 173 15.14 22.05 16.95
C LEU A 173 16.26 22.99 17.43
N SER A 174 15.93 24.27 17.57
CA SER A 174 16.91 25.26 18.03
C SER A 174 17.47 24.83 19.39
N LYS A 175 18.78 25.03 19.59
CA LYS A 175 19.61 24.53 20.70
C LYS A 175 19.15 24.93 22.12
N GLN A 176 18.07 25.69 22.24
CA GLN A 176 17.52 26.24 23.49
C GLN A 176 16.23 25.54 23.97
N ILE A 177 15.69 24.55 23.25
CA ILE A 177 14.35 24.03 23.52
C ILE A 177 14.38 22.71 24.31
N GLU A 178 13.58 22.75 25.39
CA GLU A 178 12.82 21.72 26.09
C GLU A 178 12.72 20.32 25.41
N CYS A 179 12.71 19.24 26.21
CA CYS A 179 12.87 17.88 25.69
C CYS A 179 11.61 17.34 24.97
N VAL A 180 11.70 16.82 23.74
CA VAL A 180 10.58 16.17 23.06
C VAL A 180 10.40 14.74 23.59
N SER A 181 9.18 14.38 24.03
CA SER A 181 8.87 13.05 24.58
C SER A 181 8.08 12.20 23.59
N LEU A 182 8.68 11.08 23.20
CA LEU A 182 8.04 9.92 22.59
C LEU A 182 8.13 8.71 23.54
N ASP A 183 8.05 8.95 24.84
CA ASP A 183 8.18 7.91 25.87
C ASP A 183 7.01 6.92 25.85
N ALA A 184 7.34 5.64 26.07
CA ALA A 184 6.43 4.51 26.10
C ALA A 184 5.58 4.37 24.82
N THR A 185 6.13 4.73 23.67
CA THR A 185 5.47 4.61 22.36
C THR A 185 5.90 3.32 21.64
N ILE A 186 5.08 2.88 20.67
CA ILE A 186 5.45 1.79 19.74
C ILE A 186 5.98 2.43 18.46
N LEU A 187 7.28 2.31 18.21
CA LEU A 187 8.00 2.94 17.09
C LEU A 187 8.64 1.89 16.16
N THR A 188 8.06 0.69 16.10
CA THR A 188 8.54 -0.39 15.24
C THR A 188 8.62 0.07 13.78
N ASN A 189 9.72 -0.25 13.09
CA ASN A 189 9.98 0.17 11.70
C ASN A 189 9.94 1.69 11.47
N ALA A 190 10.09 2.52 12.51
CA ALA A 190 10.14 3.97 12.36
C ALA A 190 11.48 4.43 11.78
N SER A 191 11.47 5.48 10.95
CA SER A 191 12.66 6.12 10.41
C SER A 191 12.89 7.49 11.05
N PHE A 192 14.12 7.68 11.48
CA PHE A 192 14.71 8.81 12.18
C PHE A 192 16.02 9.23 11.50
N GLN A 193 16.21 8.82 10.24
CA GLN A 193 17.42 9.07 9.47
C GLN A 193 17.67 10.58 9.32
N ASP A 194 18.94 11.00 9.42
CA ASP A 194 19.36 12.40 9.30
C ASP A 194 18.69 13.38 10.30
N ALA A 195 17.99 12.88 11.33
CA ALA A 195 17.32 13.73 12.30
C ALA A 195 18.26 14.22 13.41
N GLN A 196 17.91 15.35 14.03
CA GLN A 196 18.65 15.93 15.15
C GLN A 196 17.91 15.64 16.47
N PHE A 197 18.53 14.83 17.33
CA PHE A 197 17.96 14.32 18.58
C PHE A 197 18.42 15.06 19.84
N TRP A 198 18.88 16.29 19.70
CA TRP A 198 19.20 17.10 20.89
C TRP A 198 17.95 17.22 21.76
N SER A 199 18.01 16.67 22.98
CA SER A 199 16.90 16.67 23.95
C SER A 199 15.67 15.84 23.56
N TRP A 200 15.83 14.64 22.98
CA TRP A 200 14.70 13.71 22.77
C TRP A 200 14.65 12.61 23.83
N SER A 201 13.44 12.18 24.18
CA SER A 201 13.20 11.07 25.10
C SER A 201 12.36 9.99 24.44
N PHE A 202 12.87 8.76 24.48
CA PHE A 202 12.27 7.52 23.97
C PHE A 202 12.21 6.45 25.09
N LYS A 203 12.09 6.88 26.35
CA LYS A 203 12.15 5.99 27.49
C LYS A 203 11.01 4.96 27.42
N ASN A 204 11.32 3.70 27.68
CA ASN A 204 10.37 2.58 27.63
C ASN A 204 9.68 2.38 26.26
N SER A 205 10.23 2.95 25.17
CA SER A 205 9.63 2.82 23.84
C SER A 205 10.10 1.55 23.11
N TYR A 206 9.28 1.06 22.17
CA TYR A 206 9.60 -0.08 21.33
C TYR A 206 10.15 0.38 19.99
N LEU A 207 11.47 0.40 19.84
CA LEU A 207 12.18 0.89 18.65
C LEU A 207 12.61 -0.26 17.72
N ILE A 208 11.86 -1.36 17.69
CA ILE A 208 12.26 -2.56 16.95
C ILE A 208 12.39 -2.25 15.44
N ASN A 209 13.51 -2.60 14.82
CA ASN A 209 13.81 -2.30 13.41
C ASN A 209 13.75 -0.80 13.04
N SER A 210 13.91 0.11 14.00
CA SER A 210 13.94 1.53 13.71
C SER A 210 15.29 1.96 13.12
N ASP A 211 15.28 3.04 12.33
CA ASP A 211 16.46 3.55 11.64
C ASP A 211 16.84 4.95 12.12
N PHE A 212 17.94 5.06 12.87
CA PHE A 212 18.56 6.29 13.34
C PHE A 212 19.86 6.60 12.55
N SER A 213 20.05 6.03 11.37
CA SER A 213 21.27 6.24 10.60
C SER A 213 21.52 7.72 10.28
N SER A 214 22.78 8.12 10.28
CA SER A 214 23.21 9.51 10.01
C SER A 214 22.64 10.58 10.96
N SER A 215 21.95 10.18 12.03
CA SER A 215 21.37 11.11 13.00
C SER A 215 22.43 11.76 13.89
N ASN A 216 22.14 12.95 14.41
CA ASN A 216 23.05 13.68 15.31
C ASN A 216 22.38 13.94 16.66
N GLY A 217 23.17 14.14 17.72
CA GLY A 217 22.68 14.52 19.04
C GLY A 217 22.13 13.36 19.88
N LEU A 218 22.30 12.11 19.44
CA LEU A 218 21.89 10.93 20.23
C LEU A 218 22.63 10.81 21.57
N SER A 219 23.81 11.42 21.71
CA SER A 219 24.58 11.45 22.97
C SER A 219 23.84 12.10 24.14
N ILE A 220 22.78 12.87 23.88
CA ILE A 220 21.93 13.49 24.90
C ILE A 220 20.47 13.04 24.82
N ALA A 221 20.13 12.08 23.96
CA ALA A 221 18.82 11.47 23.93
C ALA A 221 18.66 10.46 25.08
N CYS A 222 17.43 10.31 25.60
CA CYS A 222 17.11 9.33 26.65
C CYS A 222 16.47 8.09 26.05
N LEU A 223 17.12 6.93 26.18
CA LEU A 223 16.65 5.64 25.65
C LEU A 223 16.48 4.58 26.77
N ASP A 224 16.41 5.02 28.02
CA ASP A 224 16.26 4.15 29.19
C ASP A 224 15.01 3.28 29.09
N GLY A 225 15.12 1.98 29.34
CA GLY A 225 14.01 1.02 29.27
C GLY A 225 13.53 0.68 27.86
N SER A 226 14.05 1.34 26.82
CA SER A 226 13.62 1.09 25.43
C SER A 226 14.07 -0.28 24.92
N SER A 227 13.28 -0.85 24.01
CA SER A 227 13.59 -2.09 23.30
C SER A 227 14.26 -1.76 21.97
N LEU A 228 15.56 -2.03 21.87
CA LEU A 228 16.43 -1.69 20.74
C LEU A 228 16.84 -2.92 19.91
N TYR A 229 15.88 -3.74 19.54
CA TYR A 229 16.14 -4.90 18.69
C TYR A 229 16.26 -4.49 17.22
N SER A 230 17.37 -4.84 16.57
CA SER A 230 17.63 -4.55 15.15
C SER A 230 17.59 -3.06 14.79
N VAL A 231 18.00 -2.19 15.71
CA VAL A 231 18.05 -0.74 15.44
C VAL A 231 19.31 -0.38 14.66
N ASN A 232 19.14 0.46 13.63
CA ASN A 232 20.24 0.97 12.85
C ASN A 232 20.72 2.32 13.39
N PHE A 233 21.96 2.37 13.91
CA PHE A 233 22.64 3.60 14.31
C PHE A 233 23.86 3.90 13.41
N ALA A 234 23.96 3.30 12.22
CA ALA A 234 25.06 3.54 11.29
C ALA A 234 25.27 5.03 11.03
N ASP A 235 26.52 5.48 11.02
CA ASP A 235 26.90 6.88 10.73
C ASP A 235 26.28 7.95 11.66
N SER A 236 25.62 7.54 12.74
CA SER A 236 25.08 8.48 13.73
C SER A 236 26.17 9.03 14.66
N THR A 237 25.96 10.24 15.17
CA THR A 237 26.88 10.86 16.13
C THR A 237 26.52 10.43 17.56
N LEU A 238 27.28 9.47 18.08
CA LEU A 238 27.32 9.07 19.48
C LEU A 238 28.67 9.52 20.05
N ASP A 239 28.68 10.49 20.97
CA ASP A 239 29.93 11.03 21.56
C ASP A 239 30.61 10.00 22.50
N GLY A 240 31.36 9.07 21.93
CA GLY A 240 32.26 8.13 22.61
C GLY A 240 31.59 7.07 23.51
N ALA A 241 32.41 6.27 24.20
CA ALA A 241 31.96 5.17 25.07
C ALA A 241 31.02 5.62 26.21
N ASN A 242 31.13 6.87 26.65
CA ASN A 242 30.23 7.45 27.65
C ASN A 242 28.82 7.67 27.09
N ALA A 243 28.67 8.05 25.83
CA ALA A 243 27.37 8.09 25.17
C ALA A 243 26.80 6.68 25.04
N PHE A 244 27.61 5.67 24.70
CA PHE A 244 27.12 4.29 24.65
C PHE A 244 26.57 3.82 26.00
N SER A 245 27.35 3.99 27.08
CA SER A 245 26.86 3.69 28.43
C SER A 245 25.59 4.49 28.73
N ARG A 246 25.59 5.81 28.57
CA ARG A 246 24.42 6.65 28.90
C ARG A 246 23.17 6.36 28.07
N VAL A 247 23.32 6.01 26.80
CA VAL A 247 22.22 5.76 25.88
C VAL A 247 21.64 4.36 26.07
N PHE A 248 22.47 3.37 26.34
CA PHE A 248 22.07 1.96 26.32
C PHE A 248 22.05 1.27 27.69
N HIS A 249 22.49 1.92 28.78
CA HIS A 249 22.67 1.29 30.10
C HIS A 249 21.39 0.73 30.71
N LEU A 250 20.21 1.27 30.37
CA LEU A 250 18.92 0.81 30.89
C LEU A 250 18.01 0.22 29.82
N SER A 251 18.46 0.02 28.59
CA SER A 251 17.64 -0.56 27.53
C SER A 251 17.29 -2.02 27.84
N THR A 252 16.03 -2.41 27.63
CA THR A 252 15.49 -3.72 28.00
C THR A 252 15.97 -4.84 27.08
N SER A 253 16.28 -4.51 25.82
CA SER A 253 16.91 -5.41 24.87
C SER A 253 17.82 -4.62 23.94
N VAL A 254 19.10 -4.99 23.87
CA VAL A 254 20.09 -4.39 22.97
C VAL A 254 20.67 -5.52 22.12
N CYS A 255 20.10 -5.75 20.93
CA CYS A 255 20.47 -6.87 20.08
C CYS A 255 20.44 -6.46 18.60
N ASN A 256 21.35 -7.03 17.83
CA ASN A 256 21.45 -6.79 16.38
C ASN A 256 21.56 -5.30 15.98
N LEU A 257 22.28 -4.50 16.77
CA LEU A 257 22.53 -3.10 16.43
C LEU A 257 23.55 -2.98 15.29
N SER A 258 23.27 -2.05 14.37
CA SER A 258 24.29 -1.43 13.53
C SER A 258 24.81 -0.19 14.27
N LEU A 259 26.12 -0.08 14.50
CA LEU A 259 26.72 1.01 15.27
C LEU A 259 27.67 1.83 14.38
N PRO A 260 27.96 3.10 14.71
CA PRO A 260 28.99 3.87 14.00
C PRO A 260 30.36 3.15 14.09
N GLY A 261 31.18 3.28 13.04
CA GLY A 261 32.41 2.49 12.87
C GLY A 261 33.47 2.64 13.97
N ASN A 262 33.33 3.60 14.89
CA ASN A 262 34.19 3.81 16.04
C ASN A 262 33.70 3.12 17.34
N PHE A 263 32.59 2.38 17.32
CA PHE A 263 32.07 1.65 18.48
C PHE A 263 32.36 0.15 18.42
N THR A 264 32.88 -0.39 19.53
CA THR A 264 32.96 -1.83 19.75
C THR A 264 31.61 -2.35 20.28
N ARG A 265 31.14 -3.47 19.71
CA ARG A 265 29.86 -4.10 20.09
C ARG A 265 29.89 -4.47 21.59
N PRO A 266 28.85 -4.16 22.39
CA PRO A 266 28.85 -4.47 23.82
C PRO A 266 28.90 -5.99 24.06
N THR A 267 29.66 -6.39 25.09
CA THR A 267 29.90 -7.80 25.47
C THR A 267 28.79 -8.39 26.33
N LYS A 268 27.85 -7.58 26.85
CA LYS A 268 26.63 -8.04 27.54
C LYS A 268 25.41 -7.78 26.67
N THR A 269 25.08 -8.74 25.83
CA THR A 269 23.79 -8.79 25.13
C THR A 269 22.88 -9.77 25.89
N SER A 270 21.96 -9.26 26.72
CA SER A 270 20.86 -10.11 27.22
C SER A 270 19.83 -10.24 26.10
N CYS A 271 20.16 -11.04 25.09
CA CYS A 271 19.20 -11.37 24.05
C CYS A 271 18.25 -12.43 24.59
N THR A 272 17.13 -11.98 25.15
CA THR A 272 15.90 -12.79 25.13
C THR A 272 15.12 -12.31 23.92
N SER A 273 14.80 -13.24 23.02
CA SER A 273 14.01 -12.97 21.83
C SER A 273 12.72 -12.24 22.19
N ALA A 274 12.36 -11.20 21.44
CA ALA A 274 11.08 -10.48 21.51
C ALA A 274 9.90 -11.35 21.04
N ALA A 275 9.77 -12.55 21.60
CA ALA A 275 8.62 -13.41 21.45
C ALA A 275 7.69 -13.15 22.63
N SER A 276 6.78 -12.18 22.50
CA SER A 276 5.45 -12.10 23.17
C SER A 276 4.86 -10.68 23.14
N ILE A 277 4.60 -10.07 21.97
CA ILE A 277 3.66 -8.92 21.88
C ILE A 277 2.69 -9.09 20.70
N SER A 278 2.24 -10.32 20.44
CA SER A 278 1.08 -10.59 19.58
C SER A 278 -0.20 -10.89 20.38
N ASN A 279 -0.23 -10.66 21.70
CA ASN A 279 -1.36 -11.04 22.56
C ASN A 279 -1.82 -9.96 23.56
N ILE A 280 -1.78 -8.68 23.16
CA ILE A 280 -2.51 -7.62 23.89
C ILE A 280 -3.51 -7.01 22.92
N GLY A 281 -4.58 -7.78 22.66
CA GLY A 281 -5.65 -7.38 21.76
C GLY A 281 -6.88 -8.30 21.80
N ASN A 282 -7.01 -9.16 22.81
CA ASN A 282 -8.23 -9.92 23.07
C ASN A 282 -8.33 -10.27 24.57
N LYS A 283 -8.79 -9.30 25.36
CA LYS A 283 -9.69 -9.45 26.50
C LYS A 283 -10.13 -8.09 27.00
#